data_AF-A0A926UTT3-F1
#
_entry.id   AF-A0A926UTT3-F1
#
_cell.length_a   1.000
_cell.length_b   1.000
_cell.length_c   1.000
_cell.angle_alpha   90.00
_cell.angle_beta   90.00
_cell.angle_gamma   90.00
#
_symmetry.space_group_name_H-M   'P 1'
#
loop_
_entity.id
_entity.type
_entity.pdbx_description
1 polymer ?
#
loop_
_entity_poly.entity_id
_entity_poly.type
_entity_poly.pdbx_seq_one_letter_code
_entity_poly.pdbx_strand_id
1 'polypeptide(L)'
;MSEVFGLEISEGAIANLLMRVQGQLENEVENILKGVRSARLICSDETSARVNGKNEWEWVFQNDQVCFHIIRPSRGGDVFKEVVAEHQPEVWVSDLYSSQKTHPAIGVEIYLRWFALLLILERDMVYPLLNRFLLL
;
A
#
# COMPACT_ATOMS: atom_id res chain seq x y z
N MET A 1 27.72 -4.38 1.77
CA MET A 1 28.06 -5.02 0.47
C MET A 1 29.52 -5.47 0.45
N SER A 2 30.49 -4.59 0.72
CA SER A 2 31.91 -4.99 0.85
C SER A 2 32.15 -5.95 2.02
N GLU A 3 31.56 -5.71 3.18
CA GLU A 3 31.75 -6.54 4.37
C GLU A 3 31.16 -7.96 4.27
N VAL A 4 30.18 -8.16 3.39
CA VAL A 4 29.46 -9.44 3.24
C VAL A 4 29.89 -10.18 1.96
N PHE A 5 30.12 -9.45 0.87
CA PHE A 5 30.37 -10.01 -0.47
C PHE A 5 31.70 -9.57 -1.09
N GLY A 6 32.48 -8.70 -0.43
CA GLY A 6 33.75 -8.19 -0.98
C GLY A 6 33.57 -7.29 -2.22
N LEU A 7 32.35 -6.86 -2.53
CA LEU A 7 32.02 -6.06 -3.71
C LEU A 7 31.91 -4.58 -3.34
N GLU A 8 32.69 -3.75 -4.04
CA GLU A 8 32.52 -2.31 -4.05
C GLU A 8 31.53 -1.93 -5.14
N ILE A 9 30.36 -1.45 -4.75
CA ILE A 9 29.33 -0.95 -5.66
C ILE A 9 29.04 0.50 -5.28
N SER A 10 29.11 1.40 -6.26
CA SER A 10 28.78 2.80 -6.05
C SER A 10 27.28 3.02 -5.91
N GLU A 11 26.89 4.09 -5.22
CA GLU A 11 25.47 4.48 -5.11
C GLU A 11 24.82 4.68 -6.49
N GLY A 12 25.56 5.25 -7.44
CA GLY A 12 25.10 5.41 -8.82
C GLY A 12 24.89 4.08 -9.55
N ALA A 13 25.70 3.06 -9.25
CA ALA A 13 25.49 1.72 -9.80
C ALA A 13 24.23 1.05 -9.22
N ILE A 14 23.96 1.25 -7.92
CA ILE A 14 22.71 0.79 -7.29
C ILE A 14 21.51 1.52 -7.91
N ALA A 15 21.57 2.85 -8.06
CA ALA A 15 20.49 3.63 -8.67
C ALA A 15 20.20 3.17 -10.11
N ASN A 16 21.24 2.96 -10.93
CA ASN A 16 21.09 2.44 -12.28
C ASN A 16 20.51 1.03 -12.33
N LEU A 17 20.89 0.17 -11.36
CA LEU A 17 20.31 -1.17 -11.23
C LEU A 17 18.82 -1.08 -10.93
N LEU A 18 18.43 -0.27 -9.93
CA LEU A 18 17.03 -0.09 -9.55
C LEU A 18 16.20 0.47 -10.72
N MET A 19 16.71 1.45 -11.46
CA MET A 19 16.04 1.96 -12.66
C MET A 19 15.85 0.89 -13.75
N ARG A 20 16.83 -0.01 -13.93
CA ARG A 20 16.71 -1.11 -14.89
C ARG A 20 15.66 -2.14 -14.47
N VAL A 21 15.63 -2.46 -13.18
CA VAL A 21 14.66 -3.43 -12.63
C VAL A 21 13.26 -2.85 -12.62
N GLN A 22 13.10 -1.53 -12.44
CA GLN A 22 11.81 -0.85 -12.44
C GLN A 22 10.97 -1.23 -13.68
N GLY A 23 11.53 -1.12 -14.89
CA GLY A 23 10.83 -1.46 -16.12
C GLY A 23 10.44 -2.95 -16.22
N GLN A 24 11.21 -3.84 -15.57
CA GLN A 24 10.92 -5.29 -15.56
C GLN A 24 9.77 -5.63 -14.61
N LEU A 25 9.52 -4.79 -13.61
CA LEU A 25 8.47 -4.99 -12.61
C LEU A 25 7.14 -4.35 -13.01
N GLU A 26 7.06 -3.62 -14.12
CA GLU A 26 5.83 -2.92 -14.53
C GLU A 26 4.61 -3.86 -14.61
N ASN A 27 4.78 -5.04 -15.20
CA ASN A 27 3.73 -6.05 -15.28
C ASN A 27 3.30 -6.55 -13.89
N GLU A 28 4.25 -6.74 -12.97
CA GLU A 28 3.95 -7.18 -11.61
C GLU A 28 3.25 -6.10 -10.80
N VAL A 29 3.64 -4.84 -10.98
CA VAL A 29 2.94 -3.69 -10.41
C VAL A 29 1.50 -3.63 -10.92
N GLU A 30 1.28 -3.88 -12.21
CA GLU A 30 -0.07 -3.94 -12.78
C GLU A 30 -0.88 -5.11 -12.21
N ASN A 31 -0.27 -6.28 -12.02
CA ASN A 31 -0.91 -7.44 -11.40
C ASN A 31 -1.29 -7.17 -9.94
N ILE A 32 -0.40 -6.55 -9.17
CA ILE A 32 -0.68 -6.10 -7.80
C ILE A 32 -1.86 -5.13 -7.79
N LEU A 33 -1.88 -4.16 -8.70
CA LEU A 33 -2.96 -3.17 -8.80
C LEU A 33 -4.30 -3.82 -9.18
N LYS A 34 -4.29 -4.82 -10.07
CA LYS A 34 -5.48 -5.65 -10.37
C LYS A 34 -5.96 -6.41 -9.12
N GLY A 35 -5.02 -6.94 -8.32
CA GLY A 35 -5.34 -7.57 -7.04
C GLY A 35 -6.04 -6.62 -6.06
N VAL A 36 -5.58 -5.36 -5.98
CA VAL A 36 -6.26 -4.32 -5.18
C VAL A 36 -7.66 -4.04 -5.75
N ARG A 37 -7.80 -3.88 -7.07
CA ARG A 37 -9.05 -3.54 -7.78
C ARG A 37 -10.06 -4.68 -7.91
N SER A 38 -9.78 -5.85 -7.36
CA SER A 38 -10.71 -6.98 -7.29
C SER A 38 -10.96 -7.44 -5.85
N ALA A 39 -10.35 -6.76 -4.88
CA ALA A 39 -10.36 -7.16 -3.48
C ALA A 39 -11.70 -6.85 -2.82
N ARG A 40 -12.24 -7.82 -2.09
CA ARG A 40 -13.42 -7.63 -1.24
C ARG A 40 -13.14 -6.68 -0.08
N LEU A 41 -11.96 -6.79 0.51
CA LEU A 41 -11.49 -5.98 1.63
C LEU A 41 -10.20 -5.27 1.26
N ILE A 42 -10.13 -3.99 1.55
CA ILE A 42 -8.93 -3.18 1.37
C ILE A 42 -8.60 -2.48 2.69
N CYS A 43 -7.37 -2.65 3.17
CA CYS A 43 -6.81 -1.81 4.22
C CYS A 43 -5.96 -0.71 3.58
N SER A 44 -6.11 0.53 4.03
CA SER A 44 -5.26 1.63 3.59
C SER A 44 -4.64 2.40 4.74
N ASP A 45 -3.39 2.80 4.57
CA ASP A 45 -2.66 3.67 5.50
C ASP A 45 -1.82 4.69 4.72
N GLU A 46 -1.44 5.78 5.38
CA GLU A 46 -0.54 6.77 4.80
C GLU A 46 0.49 7.29 5.80
N THR A 47 1.72 7.47 5.32
CA THR A 47 2.83 8.03 6.10
C THR A 47 3.55 9.12 5.33
N SER A 48 4.06 10.13 6.03
CA SER A 48 4.79 11.23 5.42
C SER A 48 6.15 10.76 4.91
N ALA A 49 6.51 11.12 3.67
CA ALA A 49 7.79 10.84 3.04
C ALA A 49 8.50 12.13 2.60
N ARG A 50 9.83 12.13 2.60
CA ARG A 50 10.66 13.24 2.07
C ARG A 50 11.23 12.83 0.72
N VAL A 51 10.68 13.38 -0.36
CA VAL A 51 11.13 13.12 -1.73
C VAL A 51 11.72 14.39 -2.31
N ASN A 52 13.00 14.36 -2.70
CA ASN A 52 13.71 15.51 -3.30
C ASN A 52 13.55 16.82 -2.51
N GLY A 53 13.57 16.73 -1.18
CA GLY A 53 13.43 17.90 -0.30
C GLY A 53 11.99 18.43 -0.15
N LYS A 54 10.99 17.75 -0.70
CA LYS A 54 9.56 18.06 -0.54
C LYS A 54 8.87 17.02 0.34
N ASN A 55 7.83 17.45 1.05
CA ASN A 55 6.97 16.54 1.80
C ASN A 55 5.96 15.93 0.85
N GLU A 56 5.93 14.61 0.80
CA GLU A 56 4.97 13.80 0.06
C GLU A 56 4.35 12.77 1.00
N TRP A 57 3.41 11.97 0.48
CA TRP A 57 2.70 10.95 1.22
C TRP A 57 2.90 9.61 0.54
N GLU A 58 3.46 8.66 1.27
CA GLU A 58 3.46 7.25 0.89
C GLU A 58 2.14 6.65 1.34
N TRP A 59 1.40 6.13 0.37
CA TRP A 59 0.16 5.40 0.57
C TRP A 59 0.40 3.91 0.42
N VAL A 60 -0.24 3.15 1.30
CA VAL A 60 -0.25 1.69 1.23
C VAL A 60 -1.69 1.24 1.07
N PHE A 61 -1.93 0.36 0.09
CA PHE A 61 -3.20 -0.34 -0.12
C PHE A 61 -2.94 -1.83 -0.09
N GLN A 62 -3.60 -2.55 0.79
CA GLN A 62 -3.33 -3.97 0.98
C GLN A 62 -4.56 -4.81 1.23
N ASN A 63 -4.46 -6.07 0.82
CA ASN A 63 -5.38 -7.15 1.17
C ASN A 63 -4.58 -8.40 1.57
N ASP A 64 -5.24 -9.54 1.66
CA ASP A 64 -4.65 -10.82 2.04
C ASP A 64 -3.61 -11.32 1.03
N GLN A 65 -3.72 -10.92 -0.24
CA GLN A 65 -2.85 -11.37 -1.34
C GLN A 65 -1.78 -10.35 -1.72
N VAL A 66 -2.11 -9.06 -1.76
CA VAL A 66 -1.26 -8.02 -2.37
C VAL A 66 -1.11 -6.77 -1.50
N CYS A 67 0.05 -6.13 -1.61
CA CYS A 67 0.39 -4.88 -0.93
C CYS A 67 0.95 -3.91 -1.98
N PHE A 68 0.29 -2.77 -2.15
CA PHE A 68 0.60 -1.77 -3.16
C PHE A 68 1.04 -0.47 -2.49
N HIS A 69 2.21 0.02 -2.88
CA HIS A 69 2.79 1.26 -2.37
C HIS A 69 2.81 2.32 -3.47
N ILE A 70 2.44 3.54 -3.13
CA ILE A 70 2.50 4.68 -4.05
C ILE A 70 2.82 5.96 -3.31
N ILE A 71 3.74 6.76 -3.86
CA ILE A 71 4.05 8.08 -3.31
C ILE A 71 3.34 9.14 -4.15
N ARG A 72 2.59 10.02 -3.48
CA ARG A 72 1.90 11.15 -4.10
C ARG A 72 2.08 12.40 -3.24
N PRO A 73 2.08 13.61 -3.85
CA PRO A 73 2.12 14.86 -3.10
C PRO A 73 0.82 15.12 -2.31
N SER A 74 -0.26 14.40 -2.63
CA SER A 74 -1.55 14.54 -1.98
C SER A 74 -1.75 13.51 -0.87
N ARG A 75 -2.35 13.96 0.24
CA ARG A 75 -2.97 13.11 1.29
C ARG A 75 -4.48 13.01 1.12
N GLY A 76 -5.01 13.47 -0.02
CA GLY A 76 -6.42 13.59 -0.31
C GLY A 76 -7.05 12.31 -0.87
N GLY A 77 -8.38 12.35 -1.01
CA GLY A 77 -9.14 11.25 -1.58
C GLY A 77 -8.95 11.03 -3.09
N ASP A 78 -8.23 11.93 -3.75
CA ASP A 78 -7.79 11.78 -5.13
C ASP A 78 -6.88 10.58 -5.32
N VAL A 79 -6.04 10.25 -4.33
CA VAL A 79 -5.10 9.13 -4.43
C VAL A 79 -5.80 7.78 -4.37
N PHE A 80 -6.77 7.57 -3.48
CA PHE A 80 -7.52 6.30 -3.50
C PHE A 80 -8.39 6.19 -4.76
N LYS A 81 -8.93 7.29 -5.32
CA LYS A 81 -9.66 7.26 -6.59
C LYS A 81 -8.77 6.85 -7.76
N GLU A 82 -7.51 7.27 -7.77
CA GLU A 82 -6.51 6.82 -8.75
C GLU A 82 -6.26 5.30 -8.65
N VAL A 83 -6.06 4.81 -7.42
CA VAL A 83 -5.66 3.43 -7.17
C VAL A 83 -6.82 2.45 -7.32
N VAL A 84 -7.93 2.71 -6.63
CA VAL A 84 -9.12 1.83 -6.61
C VAL A 84 -9.98 2.00 -7.87
N ALA A 85 -9.89 3.16 -8.54
CA ALA A 85 -10.67 3.48 -9.74
C ALA A 85 -12.18 3.32 -9.47
N GLU A 86 -12.87 2.52 -10.29
CA GLU A 86 -14.32 2.28 -10.18
C GLU A 86 -14.68 1.11 -9.26
N HIS A 87 -13.68 0.42 -8.71
CA HIS A 87 -13.91 -0.74 -7.84
C HIS A 87 -14.58 -0.31 -6.52
N GLN A 88 -15.55 -1.11 -6.07
CA GLN A 88 -16.26 -0.91 -4.81
C GLN A 88 -16.00 -2.11 -3.92
N PRO A 89 -15.00 -2.05 -3.02
CA PRO A 89 -14.77 -3.11 -2.05
C PRO A 89 -15.95 -3.18 -1.08
N GLU A 90 -16.25 -4.37 -0.57
CA GLU A 90 -17.28 -4.54 0.44
C GLU A 90 -16.87 -3.90 1.76
N VAL A 91 -15.57 -3.97 2.10
CA VAL A 91 -15.03 -3.50 3.37
C VAL A 91 -13.81 -2.62 3.13
N TRP A 92 -13.84 -1.42 3.71
CA TRP A 92 -12.67 -0.56 3.81
C TRP A 92 -12.19 -0.45 5.25
N VAL A 93 -10.92 -0.76 5.46
CA VAL A 93 -10.27 -0.70 6.77
C VAL A 93 -9.30 0.47 6.78
N SER A 94 -9.51 1.42 7.70
CA SER A 94 -8.50 2.47 7.94
C SER A 94 -8.60 3.14 9.30
N ASP A 95 -7.69 4.09 9.54
CA ASP A 95 -7.65 4.93 10.73
C ASP A 95 -8.63 6.12 10.71
N LEU A 96 -9.54 6.18 9.72
CA LEU A 96 -10.53 7.24 9.52
C LEU A 96 -9.95 8.65 9.34
N TYR A 97 -8.73 8.78 8.83
CA TYR A 97 -8.26 10.10 8.41
C TYR A 97 -9.26 10.74 7.41
N SER A 98 -9.44 12.05 7.50
CA SER A 98 -10.58 12.75 6.90
C SER A 98 -10.67 12.60 5.37
N SER A 99 -9.54 12.39 4.69
CA SER A 99 -9.51 12.14 3.25
C SER A 99 -10.10 10.79 2.85
N GLN A 100 -10.11 9.83 3.77
CA GLN A 100 -10.61 8.49 3.51
C GLN A 100 -12.13 8.38 3.70
N LYS A 101 -12.78 9.38 4.30
CA LYS A 101 -14.25 9.41 4.50
C LYS A 101 -15.09 9.38 3.21
N THR A 102 -14.46 9.47 2.04
CA THR A 102 -15.13 9.42 0.73
C THR A 102 -14.87 8.11 -0.02
N HIS A 103 -14.36 7.08 0.67
CA HIS A 103 -14.08 5.77 0.08
C HIS A 103 -15.37 5.12 -0.47
N PRO A 104 -15.28 4.28 -1.53
CA PRO A 104 -16.44 3.77 -2.26
C PRO A 104 -17.04 2.48 -1.65
N ALA A 105 -16.68 2.13 -0.41
CA ALA A 105 -17.01 0.82 0.15
C ALA A 105 -18.40 0.81 0.80
N ILE A 106 -19.04 -0.35 0.78
CA ILE A 106 -20.40 -0.55 1.33
C ILE A 106 -20.35 -0.57 2.87
N GLY A 107 -19.31 -1.15 3.47
CA GLY A 107 -19.04 -1.17 4.91
C GLY A 107 -17.71 -0.51 5.28
N VAL A 108 -17.65 0.03 6.50
CA VAL A 108 -16.45 0.68 7.06
C VAL A 108 -16.06 -0.04 8.35
N GLU A 109 -14.81 -0.48 8.43
CA GLU A 109 -14.22 -0.93 9.69
C GLU A 109 -13.10 0.01 10.11
N ILE A 110 -13.10 0.38 11.39
CA ILE A 110 -12.22 1.40 11.95
C ILE A 110 -11.22 0.70 12.85
N TYR A 111 -9.92 0.87 12.59
CA TYR A 111 -8.88 0.40 13.48
C TYR A 111 -8.02 1.55 13.98
N LEU A 112 -7.54 1.41 15.22
CA LEU A 112 -6.52 2.30 15.77
C LEU A 112 -5.22 2.15 14.97
N ARG A 113 -4.53 3.25 14.71
CA ARG A 113 -3.26 3.37 13.93
C ARG A 113 -2.19 2.30 14.21
N TRP A 114 -2.19 1.71 15.41
CA TRP A 114 -1.27 0.62 15.78
C TRP A 114 -1.59 -0.72 15.10
N PHE A 115 -2.86 -0.97 14.76
CA PHE A 115 -3.28 -2.18 14.05
C PHE A 115 -2.96 -2.14 12.55
N ALA A 116 -2.97 -0.95 11.93
CA ALA A 116 -2.58 -0.77 10.53
C ALA A 116 -1.10 -1.15 10.30
N LEU A 117 -0.21 -0.76 11.22
CA LEU A 117 1.21 -1.13 11.17
C LEU A 117 1.40 -2.65 11.38
N LEU A 118 0.62 -3.26 12.27
CA LEU A 118 0.66 -4.72 12.51
C LEU A 118 0.12 -5.50 11.29
N LEU A 119 -0.89 -4.97 10.60
CA LEU A 119 -1.43 -5.50 9.35
C LEU A 119 -0.40 -5.44 8.20
N ILE A 120 0.43 -4.39 8.16
CA ILE A 120 1.52 -4.25 7.19
C ILE A 120 2.65 -5.26 7.46
N LEU A 121 2.95 -5.53 8.74
CA LEU A 121 4.10 -6.35 9.15
C LEU A 121 3.80 -7.84 9.39
N GLU A 122 2.59 -8.23 9.79
CA GLU A 122 2.21 -9.60 10.20
C GLU A 122 0.94 -10.11 9.49
N ARG A 123 0.98 -10.10 8.15
CA ARG A 123 -0.15 -10.45 7.26
C ARG A 123 -0.73 -11.85 7.56
N ASP A 124 0.11 -12.84 7.88
CA ASP A 124 -0.32 -14.23 8.10
C ASP A 124 -1.19 -14.42 9.35
N MET A 125 -1.14 -13.50 10.31
CA MET A 125 -1.84 -13.64 11.59
C MET A 125 -3.12 -12.81 11.67
N VAL A 126 -3.15 -11.63 11.03
CA VAL A 126 -4.25 -10.68 11.21
C VAL A 126 -5.38 -10.88 10.19
N TYR A 127 -5.06 -11.26 8.95
CA TYR A 127 -6.07 -11.49 7.91
C TYR A 127 -7.05 -12.64 8.19
N PRO A 128 -6.64 -13.80 8.77
CA PRO A 128 -7.57 -14.86 9.16
C PRO A 128 -8.59 -14.43 10.23
N LEU A 129 -8.21 -13.50 11.11
CA LEU A 129 -9.07 -12.95 12.15
C LEU A 129 -10.10 -11.98 11.56
N LEU A 130 -9.66 -11.05 10.71
CA LEU A 130 -10.56 -10.14 9.97
C LEU A 130 -11.57 -10.89 9.12
N ASN A 131 -11.14 -11.91 8.37
CA ASN A 131 -12.04 -12.70 7.54
C ASN A 131 -13.09 -13.49 8.36
N ARG A 132 -12.77 -13.85 9.62
CA ARG A 132 -13.73 -14.48 10.54
C ARG A 132 -14.78 -13.51 11.10
N PHE A 133 -14.41 -12.25 11.31
CA PHE A 133 -15.34 -11.21 11.77
C PHE A 133 -16.28 -10.73 10.66
N LEU A 134 -15.88 -10.86 9.39
CA LEU A 134 -16.61 -10.38 8.21
C LEU A 134 -17.48 -11.44 7.50
N LEU A 135 -17.56 -12.66 8.04
CA LEU A 135 -18.42 -13.76 7.53
C LEU A 135 -19.67 -14.00 8.40
N LEU A 136 -19.95 -13.12 9.36
CA LEU A 136 -21.18 -13.04 10.15
C LEU A 136 -21.98 -11.80 9.74
#